data_AF-A0A952GYF0-F1
#
_entry.id   AF-A0A952GYF0-F1
#
_cell.length_a   1.000
_cell.length_b   1.000
_cell.length_c   1.000
_cell.angle_alpha   90.00
_cell.angle_beta   90.00
_cell.angle_gamma   90.00
#
_symmetry.space_group_name_H-M   'P 1'
#
loop_
_entity.id
_entity.type
_entity.pdbx_description
1 polymer ?
#
loop_
_entity_poly.entity_id
_entity_poly.type
_entity_poly.pdbx_seq_one_letter_code
_entity_poly.pdbx_strand_id
1 'polypeptide(L)'
;MATRTLLLERLTTNTGAVIGGIDLREPLGAGFAAKYDPLHAREQVHPVALVHPETGHKAVYVSESFTTRIAELSRAESAAVLATLFRQVEKPDFCVRWRWRAGDIACWDNRGAQHYAVPDYQHGRITQRIVLQGGRPGEMPPR
;
A
#
# COMPACT_ATOMS: atom_id res chain seq x y z
N MET A 1 -13.28 16.51 17.68
CA MET A 1 -13.20 15.04 17.54
C MET A 1 -14.17 14.43 16.51
N ALA A 2 -15.06 15.19 15.87
CA ALA A 2 -16.08 14.65 14.95
C ALA A 2 -15.60 14.37 13.50
N THR A 3 -14.44 14.89 13.09
CA THR A 3 -13.96 14.83 11.69
C THR A 3 -13.22 13.52 11.35
N ARG A 4 -12.85 12.72 12.36
CA ARG A 4 -11.98 11.53 12.21
C ARG A 4 -12.73 10.29 11.70
N THR A 5 -14.03 10.21 11.94
CA THR A 5 -14.86 9.03 11.62
C THR A 5 -15.47 9.10 10.22
N LEU A 6 -15.80 10.30 9.73
CA LEU A 6 -16.56 10.47 8.49
C LEU A 6 -15.80 10.14 7.20
N LEU A 7 -14.46 10.18 7.19
CA LEU A 7 -13.69 9.92 5.97
C LEU A 7 -13.59 8.41 5.66
N LEU A 8 -13.38 7.59 6.70
CA LEU A 8 -13.25 6.13 6.54
C LEU A 8 -14.61 5.46 6.25
N GLU A 9 -15.72 6.01 6.76
CA GLU A 9 -17.07 5.50 6.49
C GLU A 9 -17.54 5.79 5.05
N ARG A 10 -16.95 6.80 4.39
CA ARG A 10 -17.25 7.14 2.98
C ARG A 10 -16.35 6.42 1.97
N LEU A 11 -15.20 5.92 2.40
CA LEU A 11 -14.33 5.08 1.58
C LEU A 11 -14.90 3.68 1.56
N THR A 12 -15.57 3.35 0.46
CA THR A 12 -16.17 2.04 0.25
C THR A 12 -15.27 1.18 -0.62
N THR A 13 -15.61 -0.10 -0.75
CA THR A 13 -15.04 -0.98 -1.78
C THR A 13 -15.25 -0.45 -3.21
N ASN A 14 -16.10 0.56 -3.39
CA ASN A 14 -16.41 1.15 -4.69
C ASN A 14 -15.58 2.42 -4.98
N THR A 15 -14.73 2.86 -4.05
CA THR A 15 -13.79 3.98 -4.29
C THR A 15 -12.47 3.41 -4.79
N GLY A 16 -12.01 3.83 -5.97
CA GLY A 16 -10.83 3.30 -6.64
C GLY A 16 -9.54 4.05 -6.30
N ALA A 17 -8.59 3.36 -5.68
CA ALA A 17 -7.17 3.72 -5.65
C ALA A 17 -6.53 3.37 -6.99
N VAL A 18 -5.90 4.35 -7.63
CA VAL A 18 -5.04 4.12 -8.79
C VAL A 18 -3.64 3.78 -8.28
N ILE A 19 -3.22 2.54 -8.55
CA ILE A 19 -1.91 1.99 -8.18
C ILE A 19 -1.12 1.74 -9.46
N GLY A 20 0.15 2.17 -9.46
CA GLY A 20 0.96 2.19 -10.68
C GLY A 20 0.71 3.44 -11.51
N GLY A 21 1.40 3.52 -12.66
CA GLY A 21 1.57 4.77 -13.40
C GLY A 21 2.49 5.69 -12.63
N ILE A 22 3.73 5.84 -13.05
CA ILE A 22 4.66 6.78 -12.41
C ILE A 22 4.14 8.20 -12.67
N ASP A 23 3.76 8.94 -11.63
CA ASP A 23 3.57 10.40 -11.76
C ASP A 23 4.96 11.03 -11.87
N LEU A 24 5.43 11.24 -13.10
CA LEU A 24 6.75 11.76 -13.45
C LEU A 24 7.03 13.20 -12.95
N ARG A 25 6.14 13.80 -12.15
CA ARG A 25 6.29 15.18 -11.62
C ARG A 25 7.18 15.26 -10.38
N GLU A 26 7.43 14.14 -9.70
CA GLU A 26 8.41 14.02 -8.60
C GLU A 26 9.44 12.97 -9.02
N PRO A 27 10.75 13.28 -9.02
CA PRO A 27 11.75 12.31 -9.44
C PRO A 27 11.88 11.24 -8.36
N LEU A 28 11.16 10.12 -8.51
CA LEU A 28 11.56 8.86 -7.90
C LEU A 28 13.02 8.64 -8.31
N GLY A 29 13.92 8.57 -7.32
CA GLY A 29 15.36 8.56 -7.55
C GLY A 29 15.75 7.58 -8.66
N ALA A 30 16.72 7.94 -9.49
CA ALA A 30 17.05 7.28 -10.75
C ALA A 30 17.19 5.73 -10.70
N GLY A 31 17.49 5.16 -9.52
CA GLY A 31 17.53 3.71 -9.30
C GLY A 31 16.16 3.01 -9.21
N PHE A 32 15.08 3.75 -8.94
CA PHE A 32 13.71 3.24 -8.87
C PHE A 32 13.10 3.09 -10.26
N ALA A 33 13.31 4.07 -11.15
CA ALA A 33 12.80 4.05 -12.52
C ALA A 33 13.46 2.96 -13.40
N ALA A 34 14.73 2.63 -13.17
CA ALA A 34 15.48 1.69 -14.00
C ALA A 34 15.22 0.20 -13.69
N LYS A 35 14.65 -0.13 -12.52
CA LYS A 35 14.51 -1.52 -12.03
C LYS A 35 13.10 -2.11 -12.25
N TYR A 36 12.12 -1.28 -12.61
CA TYR A 36 10.71 -1.65 -12.73
C TYR A 36 10.24 -1.53 -14.18
N ASP A 37 10.20 -2.69 -14.83
CA ASP A 37 9.67 -3.05 -16.15
C ASP A 37 8.29 -2.40 -16.53
N PRO A 38 7.93 -2.28 -17.83
CA PRO A 38 6.64 -1.82 -18.39
C PRO A 38 5.34 -2.17 -17.65
N LEU A 39 5.33 -3.20 -16.79
CA LEU A 39 4.20 -3.47 -15.89
C LEU A 39 3.90 -2.31 -14.90
N HIS A 40 4.89 -1.53 -14.49
CA HIS A 40 4.69 -0.37 -13.58
C HIS A 40 4.26 0.91 -14.32
N ALA A 41 4.39 0.93 -15.65
CA ALA A 41 3.88 2.01 -16.48
C ALA A 41 2.36 1.97 -16.65
N ARG A 42 1.73 0.82 -16.34
CA ARG A 42 0.28 0.63 -16.44
C ARG A 42 -0.40 0.97 -15.12
N GLU A 43 -1.25 1.99 -15.17
CA GLU A 43 -2.17 2.27 -14.07
C GLU A 43 -3.18 1.12 -13.92
N GLN A 44 -3.40 0.69 -12.67
CA GLN A 44 -4.50 -0.21 -12.32
C GLN A 44 -5.35 0.44 -11.23
N VAL A 45 -6.66 0.24 -11.34
CA VAL A 45 -7.62 0.72 -10.33
C VAL A 45 -7.96 -0.45 -9.42
N HIS A 46 -7.72 -0.27 -8.12
CA HIS A 46 -8.09 -1.20 -7.06
C HIS A 46 -8.94 -0.49 -6.01
N PRO A 47 -9.75 -1.17 -5.19
CA PRO A 47 -10.48 -0.49 -4.12
C PRO A 47 -9.53 0.15 -3.09
N VAL A 48 -9.85 1.37 -2.62
CA VAL A 48 -9.15 2.04 -1.50
C VAL A 48 -9.34 1.27 -0.19
N ALA A 49 -10.49 0.64 -0.02
CA ALA A 49 -10.82 -0.19 1.14
C ALA A 49 -11.12 -1.63 0.69
N LEU A 50 -10.48 -2.59 1.35
CA LEU A 50 -10.65 -4.02 1.10
C LEU A 50 -11.34 -4.70 2.26
N VAL A 51 -12.06 -5.78 1.96
CA VAL A 51 -12.49 -6.78 2.94
C VAL A 51 -11.63 -8.01 2.74
N HIS A 52 -10.97 -8.46 3.79
CA HIS A 52 -10.14 -9.65 3.75
C HIS A 52 -11.01 -10.89 3.52
N PRO A 53 -10.73 -11.70 2.50
CA PRO A 53 -11.64 -12.78 2.08
C PRO A 53 -11.84 -13.87 3.14
N GLU A 54 -10.82 -14.14 3.94
CA GLU A 54 -10.87 -15.19 4.98
C GLU A 54 -11.32 -14.68 6.36
N THR A 55 -10.92 -13.46 6.77
CA THR A 55 -11.17 -12.94 8.13
C THR A 55 -12.31 -11.93 8.18
N GLY A 56 -12.77 -11.40 7.03
CA GLY A 56 -13.75 -10.32 6.96
C GLY A 56 -13.22 -8.96 7.45
N HIS A 57 -11.95 -8.86 7.85
CA HIS A 57 -11.37 -7.62 8.34
C HIS A 57 -11.28 -6.57 7.22
N LYS A 58 -11.53 -5.32 7.58
CA LYS A 58 -11.36 -4.20 6.65
C LYS A 58 -9.91 -3.71 6.67
N ALA A 59 -9.36 -3.45 5.49
CA ALA A 59 -8.01 -2.91 5.32
C ALA A 59 -8.03 -1.71 4.38
N VAL A 60 -7.12 -0.76 4.61
CA VAL A 60 -6.87 0.35 3.68
C VAL A 60 -5.80 -0.11 2.69
N TYR A 61 -6.11 -0.05 1.40
CA TYR A 61 -5.27 -0.54 0.30
C TYR A 61 -4.73 0.61 -0.54
N VAL A 62 -3.93 1.45 0.12
CA VAL A 62 -3.12 2.50 -0.52
C VAL A 62 -1.71 2.43 0.03
N SER A 63 -0.73 2.83 -0.77
CA SER A 63 0.69 2.86 -0.39
C SER A 63 1.33 4.09 -0.97
N GLU A 64 2.05 4.87 -0.16
CA GLU A 64 2.69 6.11 -0.61
C GLU A 64 3.64 5.88 -1.79
N SER A 65 4.35 4.74 -1.81
CA SER A 65 5.28 4.41 -2.90
C SER A 65 4.62 4.00 -4.23
N PHE A 66 3.31 3.69 -4.25
CA PHE A 66 2.66 3.09 -5.43
C PHE A 66 1.32 3.73 -5.83
N THR A 67 0.58 4.33 -4.89
CA THR A 67 -0.73 4.92 -5.13
C THR A 67 -0.57 6.36 -5.61
N THR A 68 -1.09 6.68 -6.79
CA THR A 68 -0.93 8.00 -7.40
C THR A 68 -2.13 8.92 -7.20
N ARG A 69 -3.35 8.38 -7.27
CA ARG A 69 -4.58 9.14 -7.04
C ARG A 69 -5.74 8.24 -6.65
N ILE A 70 -6.83 8.86 -6.24
CA ILE A 70 -8.16 8.25 -6.13
C ILE A 70 -8.92 8.63 -7.40
N ALA A 71 -9.43 7.63 -8.13
CA ALA A 71 -9.97 7.80 -9.47
C ALA A 71 -11.20 8.73 -9.51
N GLU A 72 -12.03 8.68 -8.48
CA GLU A 72 -13.30 9.41 -8.40
C GLU A 72 -13.18 10.82 -7.84
N LEU A 73 -11.97 11.26 -7.47
CA LEU A 73 -11.73 12.56 -6.84
C LEU A 73 -10.93 13.48 -7.77
N SER A 74 -11.12 14.80 -7.61
CA SER A 74 -10.20 15.75 -8.22
C SER A 74 -8.79 15.57 -7.66
N ARG A 75 -7.77 16.08 -8.36
CA ARG A 75 -6.37 15.95 -7.91
C ARG A 75 -6.16 16.53 -6.50
N ALA A 76 -6.75 17.68 -6.20
CA ALA A 76 -6.62 18.33 -4.89
C ALA A 76 -7.30 17.52 -3.78
N GLU A 77 -8.51 17.02 -4.03
CA GLU A 77 -9.23 16.17 -3.07
C GLU A 77 -8.51 14.83 -2.85
N SER A 78 -8.09 14.19 -3.94
CA SER A 78 -7.30 12.95 -3.90
C SER A 78 -6.04 13.11 -3.04
N ALA A 79 -5.27 14.18 -3.25
CA ALA A 79 -4.07 14.43 -2.48
C ALA A 79 -4.36 14.62 -0.98
N ALA A 80 -5.42 15.37 -0.64
CA ALA A 80 -5.81 15.59 0.76
C ALA A 80 -6.26 14.29 1.46
N VAL A 81 -7.01 13.44 0.76
CA VAL A 81 -7.48 12.15 1.28
C VAL A 81 -6.32 11.18 1.43
N LEU A 82 -5.48 11.00 0.39
CA LEU A 82 -4.32 10.11 0.44
C LEU A 82 -3.35 10.51 1.55
N ALA A 83 -3.06 11.81 1.71
CA ALA A 83 -2.20 12.28 2.80
C ALA A 83 -2.77 11.92 4.19
N THR A 84 -4.09 11.90 4.34
CA THR A 84 -4.74 11.47 5.59
C THR A 84 -4.64 9.97 5.81
N LEU A 85 -4.80 9.17 4.74
CA LEU A 85 -4.67 7.71 4.79
C LEU A 85 -3.23 7.28 5.08
N PHE A 86 -2.24 7.88 4.42
CA PHE A 86 -0.82 7.59 4.66
C PHE A 86 -0.43 7.89 6.11
N ARG A 87 -0.77 9.07 6.64
CA ARG A 87 -0.53 9.40 8.05
C ARG A 87 -1.23 8.46 9.04
N GLN A 88 -2.31 7.81 8.64
CA GLN A 88 -3.03 6.87 9.51
C GLN A 88 -2.32 5.52 9.57
N VAL A 89 -1.83 5.00 8.44
CA VAL A 89 -1.15 3.69 8.38
C VAL A 89 0.27 3.74 8.95
N GLU A 90 0.89 4.91 9.01
CA GLU A 90 2.23 5.13 9.60
C GLU A 90 2.22 5.29 11.13
N LYS A 91 1.05 5.30 11.77
CA LYS A 91 1.01 5.47 13.23
C LYS A 91 1.71 4.29 13.91
N PRO A 92 2.55 4.53 14.93
CA PRO A 92 3.26 3.47 15.64
C PRO A 92 2.36 2.34 16.15
N ASP A 93 1.10 2.66 16.50
CA ASP A 93 0.08 1.68 16.92
C ASP A 93 -0.19 0.57 15.89
N PHE A 94 0.11 0.79 14.62
CA PHE A 94 -0.07 -0.17 13.52
C PHE A 94 1.27 -0.68 12.96
N CYS A 95 2.40 -0.29 13.54
CA CYS A 95 3.71 -0.60 13.02
C CYS A 95 4.45 -1.62 13.89
N VAL A 96 5.06 -2.60 13.23
CA VAL A 96 6.04 -3.51 13.84
C VAL A 96 7.41 -3.19 13.25
N ARG A 97 8.39 -2.87 14.11
CA ARG A 97 9.79 -2.72 13.69
C ARG A 97 10.56 -4.00 13.97
N TRP A 98 10.89 -4.74 12.92
CA TRP A 98 11.70 -5.95 13.03
C TRP A 98 13.19 -5.65 12.88
N ARG A 99 14.00 -6.15 13.82
CA ARG A 99 15.47 -6.11 13.75
C ARG A 99 15.99 -7.49 13.37
N TRP A 100 16.36 -7.63 12.10
CA TRP A 100 16.85 -8.89 11.53
C TRP A 100 18.11 -9.42 12.22
N ARG A 101 18.11 -10.73 12.44
CA ARG A 101 19.28 -11.55 12.81
C ARG A 101 19.44 -12.69 11.80
N ALA A 102 20.62 -13.30 11.77
CA ALA A 102 20.88 -14.44 10.91
C ALA A 102 19.94 -15.60 11.29
N GLY A 103 19.25 -16.17 10.29
CA GLY A 103 18.27 -17.24 10.48
C GLY A 103 16.83 -16.78 10.75
N ASP A 104 16.59 -15.47 10.95
CA ASP A 104 15.23 -14.96 11.10
C ASP A 104 14.41 -15.17 9.82
N ILE A 105 13.14 -15.52 10.01
CA ILE A 105 12.13 -15.58 8.96
C ILE A 105 10.95 -14.72 9.39
N ALA A 106 10.52 -13.82 8.52
CA ALA A 106 9.28 -13.08 8.68
C ALA A 106 8.26 -13.55 7.64
N CYS A 107 7.05 -13.81 8.11
CA CYS A 107 5.90 -14.10 7.26
C CYS A 107 4.79 -13.12 7.62
N TRP A 108 4.12 -12.56 6.61
CA TRP A 108 2.99 -11.66 6.79
C TRP A 108 1.98 -11.84 5.67
N ASP A 109 0.74 -11.42 5.93
CA ASP A 109 -0.29 -11.34 4.91
C ASP A 109 -0.16 -10.05 4.09
N ASN A 110 0.16 -10.18 2.81
CA ASN A 110 0.40 -9.03 1.92
C ASN A 110 -0.89 -8.30 1.52
N ARG A 111 -2.08 -8.79 1.90
CA ARG A 111 -3.38 -8.14 1.68
C ARG A 111 -3.67 -7.05 2.71
N GLY A 112 -3.09 -7.19 3.91
CA GLY A 112 -3.37 -6.30 5.06
C GLY A 112 -2.15 -5.55 5.61
N ALA A 113 -0.93 -5.87 5.15
CA ALA A 113 0.29 -5.27 5.66
C ALA A 113 1.02 -4.44 4.60
N GLN A 114 1.57 -3.31 5.04
CA GLN A 114 2.57 -2.54 4.30
C GLN A 114 3.94 -2.71 4.96
N HIS A 115 5.01 -2.69 4.18
CA HIS A 115 6.37 -2.85 4.69
C HIS A 115 7.34 -2.01 3.87
N TYR A 116 8.40 -1.56 4.53
CA TYR A 116 9.52 -0.88 3.90
C TYR A 116 10.82 -1.30 4.56
N ALA A 117 11.92 -1.24 3.81
CA ALA A 117 13.24 -1.43 4.36
C ALA A 117 13.74 -0.09 4.93
N VAL A 118 13.94 -0.03 6.25
CA VAL A 118 14.59 1.13 6.88
C VAL A 118 16.05 1.18 6.38
N PRO A 119 16.52 2.30 5.81
CA PRO A 119 17.89 2.45 5.32
C PRO A 119 18.86 2.82 6.47
N ASP A 120 18.81 2.08 7.58
CA ASP A 120 19.55 2.36 8.83
C ASP A 120 20.77 1.43 9.04
N TYR A 121 21.34 0.89 7.96
CA TYR A 121 22.43 -0.08 7.99
C TYR A 121 23.71 0.46 7.33
N GLN A 122 24.86 0.17 7.94
CA GLN A 122 26.18 0.56 7.44
C GLN A 122 26.74 -0.40 6.38
N HIS A 123 26.30 -1.66 6.41
CA HIS A 123 26.73 -2.72 5.50
C HIS A 123 25.52 -3.29 4.76
N GLY A 124 25.73 -3.86 3.58
CA GLY A 124 24.65 -4.47 2.81
C GLY A 124 23.95 -5.60 3.58
N ARG A 125 22.62 -5.62 3.54
CA ARG A 125 21.80 -6.71 4.06
C ARG A 125 21.21 -7.50 2.89
N ILE A 126 21.49 -8.81 2.85
CA ILE A 126 20.92 -9.73 1.85
C ILE A 126 19.74 -10.46 2.48
N THR A 127 18.62 -10.49 1.77
CA THR A 127 17.41 -11.23 2.16
C THR A 127 16.90 -12.02 0.97
N GLN A 128 16.28 -13.16 1.23
CA GLN A 128 15.57 -13.94 0.22
C GLN A 128 14.07 -13.77 0.42
N ARG A 129 13.33 -13.60 -0.67
CA ARG A 129 11.88 -13.40 -0.63
C ARG A 129 11.18 -14.40 -1.52
N ILE A 130 10.19 -15.08 -0.95
CA ILE A 130 9.21 -15.89 -1.66
C ILE A 130 7.87 -15.16 -1.55
N VAL A 131 7.15 -15.07 -2.67
CA VAL A 131 5.80 -14.49 -2.71
C VAL A 131 4.86 -15.57 -3.21
N LEU A 132 3.84 -15.86 -2.42
CA LEU A 132 2.77 -16.77 -2.82
C LEU A 132 1.71 -15.98 -3.59
N GLN A 133 1.20 -16.57 -4.67
CA GLN A 133 0.16 -15.94 -5.48
C GLN A 133 -1.13 -15.80 -4.66
N GLY A 134 -1.70 -14.60 -4.65
CA GLY A 134 -3.00 -14.31 -4.04
C GLY A 134 -4.10 -14.08 -5.09
N GLY A 135 -5.34 -13.93 -4.61
CA GLY A 135 -6.48 -13.48 -5.42
C GLY A 135 -6.43 -11.98 -5.74
N ARG A 136 -7.38 -11.50 -6.54
CA ARG A 136 -7.45 -10.06 -6.87
C ARG A 136 -7.91 -9.25 -5.64
N PRO A 137 -7.37 -8.04 -5.43
CA PRO A 137 -7.83 -7.17 -4.36
C PRO A 137 -9.34 -6.90 -4.45
N GLY A 138 -10.07 -7.25 -3.39
CA GLY A 138 -11.51 -7.00 -3.25
C GLY A 138 -12.39 -8.12 -3.77
N GLU A 139 -11.80 -9.14 -4.39
CA GLU A 139 -12.52 -10.35 -4.80
C GLU A 139 -12.75 -11.26 -3.59
N MET A 140 -14.03 -11.59 -3.35
CA MET A 140 -14.41 -12.57 -2.35
C MET A 140 -14.46 -13.95 -2.99
N PRO A 141 -13.96 -15.02 -2.33
CA PRO A 141 -14.12 -16.37 -2.83
C PRO A 141 -15.62 -16.72 -2.93
N PRO A 142 -16.01 -17.57 -3.89
CA PRO A 142 -17.38 -18.08 -3.96
C PRO A 142 -17.73 -18.79 -2.64
N ARG A 143 -18.96 -18.53 -2.16
CA ARG A 143 -19.52 -19.18 -0.96
C ARG A 143 -20.02 -20.58 -1.26
#